data_AF-A0A225VZM9-F1
#
_entry.id   AF-A0A225VZM9-F1
#
_cell.length_a   1.000
_cell.length_b   1.000
_cell.length_c   1.000
_cell.angle_alpha   90.00
_cell.angle_beta   90.00
_cell.angle_gamma   90.00
#
_symmetry.space_group_name_H-M   'P 1'
#
loop_
_entity.id
_entity.type
_entity.pdbx_description
1 polymer ?
#
loop_
_entity_poly.entity_id
_entity_poly.type
_entity_poly.pdbx_seq_one_letter_code
_entity_poly.pdbx_strand_id
1 'polypeptide(L)'
;FFTITPDCSAVYRVANLAGEMPDDLLTSHENTLKYCLDYTKAKLGAIATRNPVACAQYFNYLMDIIVTVVLNWDTKRNCSKSGTGLFGQTEAYFSSTESQGSTGNLHCHMLLWVRGMAKSVDEYYSACRSSAVRRKLVSYVESIAASSFPISTDLCPCCENTALISQPFRPEAFQRSTKSRERPTTAKCTNCSTSFGADELIRRQMDSYAVSMGVEHEEWSGPSAHHHVASPGPLPLPDPEKPLSTLVTCQALLQYQVHHWYHCKSCFKTTKRTPTGKVCRMFFPKEICNKTAWSADEKVLLRRETGSEYLNTYIPLVNSVFKCNHDVKFLTAAEGPEKAYYMMKYTTKDQNSVENPLAIHLHAYDKARLRVADCGNDAVAAGRRCVQSMCCSLSNAQEISAPLAALYIERGSPFYESVEFVNVHVWS
;
A
#
# COMPACT_ATOMS: atom_id res chain seq x y z
N PHE A 1 -0.21 11.77 -1.76
CA PHE A 1 0.55 10.70 -1.10
C PHE A 1 -0.01 9.38 -1.58
N PHE A 2 0.86 8.51 -2.05
CA PHE A 2 0.52 7.22 -2.64
C PHE A 2 1.44 6.17 -2.04
N THR A 3 0.93 4.97 -1.76
CA THR A 3 1.77 3.85 -1.34
C THR A 3 1.42 2.61 -2.13
N ILE A 4 2.39 1.74 -2.39
CA ILE A 4 2.16 0.46 -3.08
C ILE A 4 3.02 -0.65 -2.49
N THR A 5 2.47 -1.86 -2.38
CA THR A 5 3.15 -3.05 -1.87
C THR A 5 2.94 -4.24 -2.82
N PRO A 6 3.69 -4.35 -3.94
CA PRO A 6 3.58 -5.50 -4.81
C PRO A 6 3.86 -6.81 -4.07
N ASP A 7 2.99 -7.82 -4.26
CA ASP A 7 3.16 -9.12 -3.59
C ASP A 7 4.00 -10.06 -4.44
N CYS A 8 5.30 -10.14 -4.13
CA CYS A 8 6.23 -11.03 -4.84
C CYS A 8 5.92 -12.51 -4.61
N SER A 9 5.18 -12.85 -3.55
CA SER A 9 4.91 -14.24 -3.14
C SER A 9 3.62 -14.80 -3.76
N ALA A 10 2.91 -14.02 -4.57
CA ALA A 10 1.61 -14.41 -5.12
C ALA A 10 1.50 -14.17 -6.63
N VAL A 11 2.62 -13.95 -7.34
CA VAL A 11 2.63 -13.63 -8.77
C VAL A 11 3.49 -14.61 -9.56
N TYR A 12 3.02 -15.00 -10.74
CA TYR A 12 3.72 -15.91 -11.64
C TYR A 12 5.00 -15.29 -12.22
N ARG A 13 5.01 -13.97 -12.40
CA ARG A 13 6.16 -13.25 -12.97
C ARG A 13 7.44 -13.43 -12.14
N VAL A 14 7.35 -13.52 -10.81
CA VAL A 14 8.52 -13.76 -9.96
C VAL A 14 9.06 -15.18 -10.15
N ALA A 15 8.19 -16.18 -10.29
CA ALA A 15 8.62 -17.55 -10.59
C ALA A 15 9.28 -17.64 -11.96
N ASN A 16 8.78 -16.89 -12.94
CA ASN A 16 9.39 -16.81 -14.27
C ASN A 16 10.76 -16.13 -14.26
N LEU A 17 10.89 -14.96 -13.60
CA LEU A 17 12.18 -14.29 -13.41
C LEU A 17 13.20 -15.16 -12.66
N ALA A 18 12.74 -16.04 -11.77
CA ALA A 18 13.57 -17.00 -11.05
C ALA A 18 13.97 -18.23 -11.90
N GLY A 19 13.48 -18.37 -13.14
CA GLY A 19 13.70 -19.55 -13.98
C GLY A 19 12.92 -20.80 -13.53
N GLU A 20 11.97 -20.66 -12.61
CA GLU A 20 11.16 -21.73 -12.03
C GLU A 20 9.78 -21.86 -12.72
N MET A 21 9.48 -20.96 -13.67
CA MET A 21 8.31 -21.00 -14.54
C MET A 21 8.71 -20.70 -15.99
N PRO A 22 8.45 -21.62 -16.94
CA PRO A 22 8.70 -21.42 -18.37
C PRO A 22 7.95 -20.23 -18.98
N ASP A 23 8.52 -19.60 -20.01
CA ASP A 23 7.95 -18.44 -20.71
C ASP A 23 6.67 -18.76 -21.48
N ASP A 24 6.58 -19.96 -22.06
CA ASP A 24 5.37 -20.46 -22.74
C ASP A 24 4.21 -20.61 -21.76
N LEU A 25 4.48 -21.07 -20.53
CA LEU A 25 3.47 -21.13 -19.48
C LEU A 25 3.00 -19.74 -19.08
N LEU A 26 3.92 -18.78 -18.95
CA LEU A 26 3.57 -17.40 -18.66
C LEU A 26 2.73 -16.80 -19.79
N THR A 27 3.17 -16.96 -21.05
CA THR A 27 2.53 -16.37 -22.26
C THR A 27 1.22 -17.04 -22.68
N SER A 28 1.00 -18.30 -22.29
CA SER A 28 -0.27 -19.01 -22.52
C SER A 28 -1.46 -18.43 -21.76
N HIS A 29 -1.17 -17.51 -20.81
CA HIS A 29 -1.94 -16.42 -20.17
C HIS A 29 -3.45 -16.49 -19.90
N GLU A 30 -4.23 -17.37 -20.51
CA GLU A 30 -5.69 -17.25 -20.54
C GLU A 30 -6.45 -18.57 -20.39
N ASN A 31 -5.85 -19.77 -20.55
CA ASN A 31 -6.68 -20.97 -20.73
C ASN A 31 -6.27 -22.29 -20.03
N THR A 32 -5.55 -22.30 -18.90
CA THR A 32 -5.64 -23.53 -18.08
C THR A 32 -5.46 -23.29 -16.58
N LEU A 33 -6.59 -23.17 -15.88
CA LEU A 33 -6.73 -23.29 -14.43
C LEU A 33 -5.92 -24.48 -13.84
N LYS A 34 -5.74 -25.55 -14.64
CA LYS A 34 -4.97 -26.75 -14.29
C LYS A 34 -3.54 -26.46 -13.85
N TYR A 35 -2.80 -25.58 -14.55
CA TYR A 35 -1.42 -25.23 -14.18
C TYR A 35 -1.34 -24.33 -12.94
N CYS A 36 -2.44 -23.63 -12.61
CA CYS A 36 -2.51 -22.80 -11.41
C CYS A 36 -2.44 -23.63 -10.13
N LEU A 37 -2.90 -24.89 -10.20
CA LEU A 37 -2.77 -25.86 -9.11
C LEU A 37 -1.30 -26.21 -8.83
N ASP A 38 -0.44 -26.17 -9.85
CA ASP A 38 1.00 -26.45 -9.70
C ASP A 38 1.76 -25.28 -9.08
N TYR A 39 1.27 -24.05 -9.23
CA TYR A 39 1.85 -22.82 -8.69
C TYR A 39 0.95 -22.17 -7.63
N THR A 40 0.73 -22.93 -6.56
CA THR A 40 0.03 -22.44 -5.37
C THR A 40 0.76 -21.24 -4.76
N LYS A 41 0.02 -20.42 -4.00
CA LYS A 41 0.61 -19.29 -3.23
C LYS A 41 1.78 -19.73 -2.34
N ALA A 42 1.70 -20.93 -1.75
CA ALA A 42 2.79 -21.47 -0.91
C ALA A 42 4.06 -21.74 -1.74
N LYS A 43 3.92 -22.36 -2.92
CA LYS A 43 5.06 -22.61 -3.81
C LYS A 43 5.66 -21.30 -4.32
N LEU A 44 4.82 -20.35 -4.76
CA LEU A 44 5.27 -19.02 -5.18
C LEU A 44 6.01 -18.28 -4.06
N GLY A 45 5.51 -18.31 -2.84
CA GLY A 45 6.20 -17.74 -1.68
C GLY A 45 7.56 -18.39 -1.41
N ALA A 46 7.66 -19.72 -1.56
CA ALA A 46 8.93 -20.43 -1.41
C ALA A 46 9.94 -20.09 -2.52
N ILE A 47 9.47 -19.86 -3.74
CA ILE A 47 10.32 -19.40 -4.87
C ILE A 47 10.79 -17.97 -4.60
N ALA A 48 9.88 -17.05 -4.25
CA ALA A 48 10.21 -15.66 -3.96
C ALA A 48 11.26 -15.53 -2.85
N THR A 49 11.09 -16.29 -1.75
CA THR A 49 12.04 -16.30 -0.62
C THR A 49 13.44 -16.75 -1.03
N ARG A 50 13.55 -17.71 -1.95
CA ARG A 50 14.84 -18.21 -2.46
C ARG A 50 15.47 -17.28 -3.51
N ASN A 51 14.70 -16.37 -4.09
CA ASN A 51 15.09 -15.54 -5.24
C ASN A 51 14.86 -14.04 -4.95
N PRO A 52 15.60 -13.43 -4.01
CA PRO A 52 15.42 -12.02 -3.65
C PRO A 52 15.72 -11.05 -4.79
N VAL A 53 16.64 -11.40 -5.71
CA VAL A 53 16.94 -10.61 -6.91
C VAL A 53 15.73 -10.55 -7.84
N ALA A 54 15.07 -11.68 -8.11
CA ALA A 54 13.84 -11.70 -8.91
C ALA A 54 12.72 -10.84 -8.30
N CYS A 55 12.62 -10.82 -6.97
CA CYS A 55 11.67 -9.96 -6.25
C CYS A 55 11.99 -8.46 -6.45
N ALA A 56 13.27 -8.08 -6.35
CA ALA A 56 13.72 -6.71 -6.55
C ALA A 56 13.51 -6.23 -7.99
N GLN A 57 13.83 -7.08 -8.98
CA GLN A 57 13.61 -6.80 -10.40
C GLN A 57 12.13 -6.62 -10.73
N TYR A 58 11.28 -7.52 -10.20
CA TYR A 58 9.83 -7.39 -10.35
C TYR A 58 9.32 -6.07 -9.78
N PHE A 59 9.73 -5.72 -8.55
CA PHE A 59 9.35 -4.46 -7.94
C PHE A 59 9.84 -3.25 -8.76
N ASN A 60 11.10 -3.24 -9.18
CA ASN A 60 11.68 -2.15 -9.97
C ASN A 60 10.96 -1.99 -11.32
N TYR A 61 10.60 -3.09 -11.98
CA TYR A 61 9.80 -3.08 -13.20
C TYR A 61 8.42 -2.43 -12.98
N LEU A 62 7.74 -2.76 -11.89
CA LEU A 62 6.45 -2.13 -11.56
C LEU A 62 6.61 -0.64 -11.24
N MET A 63 7.69 -0.25 -10.55
CA MET A 63 7.99 1.15 -10.29
C MET A 63 8.27 1.93 -11.57
N ASP A 64 8.95 1.33 -12.55
CA ASP A 64 9.14 1.93 -13.88
C ASP A 64 7.80 2.16 -14.59
N ILE A 65 6.86 1.19 -14.53
CA ILE A 65 5.50 1.40 -15.07
C ILE A 65 4.79 2.55 -14.33
N ILE A 66 4.90 2.61 -13.00
CA ILE A 66 4.30 3.69 -12.22
C ILE A 66 4.85 5.04 -12.70
N VAL A 67 6.17 5.21 -12.76
CA VAL A 67 6.79 6.48 -13.15
C VAL A 67 6.48 6.82 -14.60
N THR A 68 6.71 5.88 -15.53
CA THR A 68 6.69 6.18 -16.96
C THR A 68 5.28 6.23 -17.54
N VAL A 69 4.34 5.46 -16.99
CA VAL A 69 2.96 5.34 -17.49
C VAL A 69 1.97 6.02 -16.54
N VAL A 70 1.93 5.61 -15.27
CA VAL A 70 0.92 6.13 -14.33
C VAL A 70 1.13 7.62 -14.04
N LEU A 71 2.37 8.06 -13.87
CA LEU A 71 2.72 9.47 -13.69
C LEU A 71 2.95 10.21 -15.02
N ASN A 72 2.95 9.48 -16.14
CA ASN A 72 3.29 9.99 -17.47
C ASN A 72 4.62 10.77 -17.49
N TRP A 73 5.67 10.23 -16.87
CA TRP A 73 6.98 10.87 -16.73
C TRP A 73 8.00 10.35 -17.75
N ASP A 74 8.78 11.25 -18.33
CA ASP A 74 9.98 10.94 -19.12
C ASP A 74 11.20 11.02 -18.20
N THR A 75 11.75 9.86 -17.84
CA THR A 75 12.91 9.74 -16.96
C THR A 75 14.20 10.26 -17.60
N LYS A 76 14.29 10.29 -18.94
CA LYS A 76 15.49 10.80 -19.65
C LYS A 76 15.48 12.32 -19.74
N ARG A 77 14.31 12.91 -19.99
CA ARG A 77 14.14 14.37 -20.07
C ARG A 77 13.85 15.02 -18.72
N ASN A 78 13.59 14.20 -17.71
CA ASN A 78 13.18 14.60 -16.37
C ASN A 78 12.00 15.58 -16.38
N CYS A 79 10.95 15.24 -17.13
CA CYS A 79 9.73 16.04 -17.23
C CYS A 79 8.51 15.17 -17.55
N SER A 80 7.30 15.69 -17.37
CA SER A 80 6.10 15.02 -17.90
C SER A 80 6.14 14.91 -19.41
N LYS A 81 5.70 13.76 -19.92
CA LYS A 81 5.41 13.53 -21.34
C LYS A 81 4.18 14.35 -21.76
N SER A 82 3.92 14.42 -23.06
CA SER A 82 2.68 15.00 -23.59
C SER A 82 1.45 14.29 -23.03
N GLY A 83 0.38 15.05 -22.76
CA GLY A 83 -0.83 14.52 -22.12
C GLY A 83 -0.74 14.51 -20.59
N THR A 84 -1.59 13.72 -19.95
CA THR A 84 -1.69 13.62 -18.49
C THR A 84 -1.55 12.18 -18.03
N GLY A 85 -0.93 11.99 -16.87
CA GLY A 85 -0.98 10.70 -16.16
C GLY A 85 -2.29 10.55 -15.40
N LEU A 86 -2.38 9.46 -14.63
CA LEU A 86 -3.54 9.13 -13.79
C LEU A 86 -3.92 10.26 -12.83
N PHE A 87 -2.91 10.95 -12.27
CA PHE A 87 -3.11 12.05 -11.32
C PHE A 87 -3.12 13.43 -12.01
N GLY A 88 -3.23 13.51 -13.33
CA GLY A 88 -3.04 14.74 -14.08
C GLY A 88 -1.59 14.96 -14.54
N GLN A 89 -1.18 16.21 -14.74
CA GLN A 89 0.18 16.52 -15.17
C GLN A 89 1.14 16.55 -13.97
N THR A 90 2.07 15.61 -13.93
CA THR A 90 3.08 15.50 -12.88
C THR A 90 4.12 16.62 -13.01
N GLU A 91 4.44 17.30 -11.91
CA GLU A 91 5.52 18.29 -11.86
C GLU A 91 6.75 17.74 -11.16
N ALA A 92 6.55 16.92 -10.13
CA ALA A 92 7.62 16.23 -9.44
C ALA A 92 7.08 14.99 -8.72
N TYR A 93 7.98 14.06 -8.41
CA TYR A 93 7.72 12.97 -7.48
C TYR A 93 8.96 12.64 -6.67
N PHE A 94 8.71 12.08 -5.49
CA PHE A 94 9.73 11.46 -4.66
C PHE A 94 9.15 10.23 -4.00
N SER A 95 9.91 9.13 -4.00
CA SER A 95 9.51 7.92 -3.31
C SER A 95 10.65 7.24 -2.57
N SER A 96 10.27 6.57 -1.48
CA SER A 96 11.17 5.80 -0.63
C SER A 96 10.65 4.37 -0.48
N THR A 97 11.54 3.41 -0.69
CA THR A 97 11.23 1.99 -0.58
C THR A 97 11.69 1.45 0.77
N GLU A 98 10.83 0.71 1.45
CA GLU A 98 11.14 -0.04 2.67
C GLU A 98 10.73 -1.50 2.51
N SER A 99 11.19 -2.36 3.43
CA SER A 99 10.70 -3.73 3.53
C SER A 99 9.43 -3.79 4.37
N GLN A 100 8.44 -4.56 3.93
CA GLN A 100 7.17 -4.77 4.62
C GLN A 100 6.80 -6.25 4.71
N GLY A 101 6.25 -6.64 5.87
CA GLY A 101 5.79 -8.00 6.12
C GLY A 101 6.91 -8.98 6.43
N SER A 102 6.54 -10.23 6.72
CA SER A 102 7.48 -11.29 7.09
C SER A 102 8.25 -11.87 5.90
N THR A 103 7.78 -11.65 4.67
CA THR A 103 8.43 -12.12 3.44
C THR A 103 9.43 -11.10 2.87
N GLY A 104 9.56 -9.92 3.49
CA GLY A 104 10.44 -8.86 3.00
C GLY A 104 9.95 -8.20 1.70
N ASN A 105 8.64 -8.25 1.41
CA ASN A 105 8.07 -7.57 0.24
C ASN A 105 8.44 -6.09 0.26
N LEU A 106 8.80 -5.55 -0.90
CA LEU A 106 9.15 -4.14 -1.03
C LEU A 106 7.88 -3.28 -1.02
N HIS A 107 7.92 -2.19 -0.26
CA HIS A 107 6.83 -1.25 -0.06
C HIS A 107 7.32 0.16 -0.36
N CYS A 108 6.62 0.85 -1.26
CA CYS A 108 6.97 2.20 -1.66
C CYS A 108 6.03 3.22 -1.02
N HIS A 109 6.59 4.27 -0.43
CA HIS A 109 5.89 5.50 -0.08
C HIS A 109 6.23 6.57 -1.12
N MET A 110 5.26 7.25 -1.69
CA MET A 110 5.44 8.24 -2.75
C MET A 110 4.68 9.56 -2.51
N LEU A 111 5.37 10.68 -2.72
CA LEU A 111 4.80 12.02 -2.84
C LEU A 111 4.79 12.41 -4.31
N LEU A 112 3.69 13.05 -4.71
CA LEU A 112 3.42 13.49 -6.07
C LEU A 112 2.99 14.95 -6.02
N TRP A 113 3.60 15.76 -6.86
CA TRP A 113 3.21 17.14 -7.12
C TRP A 113 2.54 17.19 -8.48
N VAL A 114 1.29 17.66 -8.48
CA VAL A 114 0.45 17.74 -9.68
C VAL A 114 0.24 19.20 -10.03
N ARG A 115 0.38 19.53 -11.31
CA ARG A 115 0.20 20.89 -11.81
C ARG A 115 -1.17 21.44 -11.45
N GLY A 116 -1.21 22.69 -11.00
CA GLY A 116 -2.43 23.39 -10.62
C GLY A 116 -2.90 23.11 -9.19
N MET A 117 -2.20 22.26 -8.45
CA MET A 117 -2.40 22.12 -7.00
C MET A 117 -1.74 23.29 -6.25
N ALA A 118 -2.31 23.66 -5.10
CA ALA A 118 -1.78 24.71 -4.26
C ALA A 118 -0.36 24.38 -3.79
N LYS A 119 0.54 25.38 -3.83
CA LYS A 119 1.96 25.24 -3.50
C LYS A 119 2.27 25.48 -2.02
N SER A 120 1.37 26.16 -1.31
CA SER A 120 1.49 26.42 0.12
C SER A 120 0.20 26.12 0.88
N VAL A 121 0.33 25.99 2.20
CA VAL A 121 -0.78 25.86 3.15
C VAL A 121 -1.75 27.04 3.01
N ASP A 122 -1.23 28.26 2.91
CA ASP A 122 -2.03 29.49 2.79
C ASP A 122 -2.76 29.58 1.45
N GLU A 123 -2.10 29.18 0.36
CA GLU A 123 -2.72 29.12 -0.97
C GLU A 123 -3.85 28.08 -0.98
N TYR A 124 -3.62 26.91 -0.36
CA TYR A 124 -4.64 25.86 -0.27
C TYR A 124 -5.87 26.36 0.50
N TYR A 125 -5.69 26.94 1.69
CA TYR A 125 -6.81 27.46 2.47
C TYR A 125 -7.53 28.60 1.75
N SER A 126 -6.78 29.50 1.11
CA SER A 126 -7.35 30.61 0.32
C SER A 126 -8.18 30.10 -0.86
N ALA A 127 -7.66 29.14 -1.63
CA ALA A 127 -8.37 28.51 -2.74
C ALA A 127 -9.62 27.77 -2.24
N CYS A 128 -9.50 27.07 -1.11
CA CYS A 128 -10.61 26.35 -0.49
C CYS A 128 -11.68 27.28 0.10
N ARG A 129 -11.53 28.61 0.16
CA ARG A 129 -12.67 29.51 0.48
C ARG A 129 -13.73 29.49 -0.64
N SER A 130 -13.33 29.14 -1.87
CA SER A 130 -14.25 29.02 -3.00
C SER A 130 -14.97 27.67 -3.01
N SER A 131 -16.30 27.69 -2.96
CA SER A 131 -17.11 26.47 -3.09
C SER A 131 -16.91 25.78 -4.45
N ALA A 132 -16.58 26.53 -5.50
CA ALA A 132 -16.28 25.97 -6.82
C ALA A 132 -14.99 25.16 -6.83
N VAL A 133 -13.94 25.63 -6.13
CA VAL A 133 -12.68 24.88 -5.98
C VAL A 133 -12.92 23.59 -5.20
N ARG A 134 -13.66 23.66 -4.08
CA ARG A 134 -14.03 22.46 -3.30
C ARG A 134 -14.73 21.40 -4.14
N ARG A 135 -15.71 21.81 -4.97
CA ARG A 135 -16.42 20.89 -5.88
C ARG A 135 -15.49 20.26 -6.93
N LYS A 136 -14.57 21.04 -7.50
CA LYS A 136 -13.56 20.51 -8.43
C LYS A 136 -12.61 19.52 -7.76
N LEU A 137 -12.17 19.79 -6.53
CA LEU A 137 -11.33 18.86 -5.75
C LEU A 137 -12.06 17.56 -5.42
N VAL A 138 -13.34 17.64 -5.03
CA VAL A 138 -14.18 16.45 -4.81
C VAL A 138 -14.27 15.61 -6.09
N SER A 139 -14.65 16.23 -7.22
CA SER A 139 -14.76 15.54 -8.51
C SER A 139 -13.42 14.94 -8.98
N TYR A 140 -12.31 15.66 -8.77
CA TYR A 140 -10.97 15.16 -9.08
C TYR A 140 -10.62 13.91 -8.25
N VAL A 141 -10.85 13.93 -6.94
CA VAL A 141 -10.56 12.78 -6.07
C VAL A 141 -11.46 11.58 -6.41
N GLU A 142 -12.75 11.81 -6.69
CA GLU A 142 -13.68 10.74 -7.14
C GLU A 142 -13.27 10.10 -8.46
N SER A 143 -12.66 10.86 -9.37
CA SER A 143 -12.20 10.33 -10.66
C SER A 143 -11.01 9.36 -10.54
N ILE A 144 -10.32 9.35 -9.39
CA ILE A 144 -9.09 8.60 -9.17
C ILE A 144 -9.28 7.48 -8.16
N ALA A 145 -9.99 7.75 -7.06
CA ALA A 145 -10.01 6.90 -5.88
C ALA A 145 -11.41 6.44 -5.51
N ALA A 146 -11.49 5.19 -5.06
CA ALA A 146 -12.70 4.55 -4.54
C ALA A 146 -12.48 4.09 -3.10
N SER A 147 -13.57 4.00 -2.34
CA SER A 147 -13.60 3.51 -0.96
C SER A 147 -14.71 2.48 -0.73
N SER A 148 -15.31 1.98 -1.82
CA SER A 148 -16.37 0.98 -1.81
C SER A 148 -16.06 -0.15 -2.79
N PHE A 149 -16.62 -1.32 -2.53
CA PHE A 149 -16.63 -2.42 -3.50
C PHE A 149 -17.50 -2.05 -4.71
N PRO A 150 -17.16 -2.50 -5.93
CA PRO A 150 -17.98 -2.28 -7.12
C PRO A 150 -19.22 -3.20 -7.18
N ILE A 151 -19.90 -3.42 -6.05
CA ILE A 151 -21.10 -4.27 -5.96
C ILE A 151 -22.14 -3.56 -5.10
N SER A 152 -23.41 -3.58 -5.52
CA SER A 152 -24.49 -2.95 -4.75
C SER A 152 -24.68 -3.66 -3.42
N THR A 153 -24.94 -2.86 -2.39
CA THR A 153 -25.29 -3.33 -1.04
C THR A 153 -26.67 -2.83 -0.61
N ASP A 154 -27.51 -2.46 -1.57
CA ASP A 154 -28.83 -1.87 -1.31
C ASP A 154 -29.84 -2.91 -0.78
N LEU A 155 -29.74 -4.16 -1.25
CA LEU A 155 -30.65 -5.26 -0.89
C LEU A 155 -30.04 -6.17 0.17
N CYS A 156 -30.83 -6.64 1.12
CA CYS A 156 -30.36 -7.65 2.08
C CYS A 156 -30.11 -9.00 1.37
N PRO A 157 -28.93 -9.63 1.49
CA PRO A 157 -28.66 -10.91 0.83
C PRO A 157 -29.46 -12.09 1.43
N CYS A 158 -30.17 -11.88 2.53
CA CYS A 158 -31.01 -12.92 3.16
C CYS A 158 -32.49 -12.83 2.77
N CYS A 159 -33.00 -11.65 2.44
CA CYS A 159 -34.45 -11.42 2.22
C CYS A 159 -34.77 -10.44 1.09
N GLU A 160 -33.75 -9.98 0.36
CA GLU A 160 -33.85 -9.12 -0.83
C GLU A 160 -34.59 -7.79 -0.61
N ASN A 161 -34.72 -7.35 0.65
CA ASN A 161 -35.36 -6.09 1.00
C ASN A 161 -34.33 -4.96 1.16
N THR A 162 -34.70 -3.71 0.82
CA THR A 162 -33.87 -2.49 0.95
C THR A 162 -33.75 -1.98 2.40
N ALA A 163 -33.72 -2.90 3.36
CA ALA A 163 -33.81 -2.65 4.79
C ALA A 163 -32.46 -2.76 5.52
N LEU A 164 -31.34 -2.73 4.78
CA LEU A 164 -29.99 -2.76 5.37
C LEU A 164 -29.62 -1.39 5.94
N ILE A 165 -29.29 -1.37 7.23
CA ILE A 165 -28.84 -0.15 7.93
C ILE A 165 -27.47 -0.37 8.57
N SER A 166 -26.59 0.64 8.45
CA SER A 166 -25.29 0.64 9.13
C SER A 166 -25.48 0.68 10.65
N GLN A 167 -24.61 0.00 11.39
CA GLN A 167 -24.61 -0.02 12.84
C GLN A 167 -23.49 0.87 13.40
N PRO A 168 -23.72 1.58 14.52
CA PRO A 168 -22.66 2.34 15.18
C PRO A 168 -21.57 1.39 15.69
N PHE A 169 -20.31 1.82 15.55
CA PHE A 169 -19.18 1.02 16.01
C PHE A 169 -19.02 1.12 17.52
N ARG A 170 -18.94 -0.03 18.18
CA ARG A 170 -18.53 -0.08 19.58
C ARG A 170 -17.02 0.15 19.70
N PRO A 171 -16.51 0.75 20.79
CA PRO A 171 -15.08 1.06 20.95
C PRO A 171 -14.16 -0.15 20.76
N GLU A 172 -14.65 -1.34 21.10
CA GLU A 172 -13.89 -2.57 20.98
C GLU A 172 -13.60 -2.88 19.50
N ALA A 173 -14.43 -2.46 18.54
CA ALA A 173 -14.20 -2.71 17.10
C ALA A 173 -12.86 -2.16 16.60
N PHE A 174 -12.29 -1.20 17.32
CA PHE A 174 -10.98 -0.59 17.05
C PHE A 174 -9.83 -1.21 17.85
N GLN A 175 -10.11 -2.14 18.76
CA GLN A 175 -9.14 -2.74 19.66
C GLN A 175 -8.73 -4.14 19.19
N ARG A 176 -7.64 -4.66 19.76
CA ARG A 176 -7.12 -5.99 19.43
C ARG A 176 -8.18 -7.06 19.72
N SER A 177 -8.43 -7.92 18.73
CA SER A 177 -9.34 -9.06 18.94
C SER A 177 -8.72 -10.08 19.90
N THR A 178 -9.55 -10.63 20.79
CA THR A 178 -9.22 -11.79 21.63
C THR A 178 -9.77 -13.05 20.97
N LYS A 179 -9.22 -14.23 21.30
CA LYS A 179 -9.60 -15.50 20.65
C LYS A 179 -11.10 -15.83 20.74
N SER A 180 -11.80 -15.35 21.77
CA SER A 180 -13.22 -15.59 22.01
C SER A 180 -14.13 -14.51 21.41
N ARG A 181 -13.59 -13.54 20.68
CA ARG A 181 -14.33 -12.35 20.29
C ARG A 181 -15.01 -12.52 18.94
N GLU A 182 -16.31 -12.24 18.94
CA GLU A 182 -17.12 -12.23 17.73
C GLU A 182 -16.77 -11.06 16.81
N ARG A 183 -17.01 -11.27 15.50
CA ARG A 183 -16.84 -10.24 14.47
C ARG A 183 -17.73 -9.04 14.79
N PRO A 184 -17.22 -7.80 14.70
CA PRO A 184 -18.05 -6.61 14.86
C PRO A 184 -19.15 -6.55 13.80
N THR A 185 -20.39 -6.37 14.25
CA THR A 185 -21.52 -6.05 13.38
C THR A 185 -21.33 -4.64 12.81
N THR A 186 -21.37 -4.51 11.48
CA THR A 186 -21.32 -3.23 10.79
C THR A 186 -22.65 -2.89 10.11
N ALA A 187 -23.49 -3.88 9.84
CA ALA A 187 -24.81 -3.70 9.25
C ALA A 187 -25.86 -4.64 9.85
N LYS A 188 -27.13 -4.21 9.84
CA LYS A 188 -28.27 -5.04 10.24
C LYS A 188 -29.43 -4.81 9.28
N CYS A 189 -30.12 -5.88 8.90
CA CYS A 189 -31.37 -5.76 8.15
C CYS A 189 -32.54 -5.56 9.12
N THR A 190 -33.35 -4.52 8.94
CA THR A 190 -34.53 -4.29 9.80
C THR A 190 -35.71 -5.20 9.47
N ASN A 191 -35.72 -5.83 8.29
CA ASN A 191 -36.76 -6.78 7.88
C ASN A 191 -36.53 -8.18 8.48
N CYS A 192 -35.42 -8.85 8.12
CA CYS A 192 -35.13 -10.21 8.60
C CYS A 192 -34.31 -10.25 9.91
N SER A 193 -33.97 -9.09 10.48
CA SER A 193 -33.17 -8.94 11.71
C SER A 193 -31.74 -9.50 11.67
N THR A 194 -31.28 -10.04 10.54
CA THR A 194 -29.92 -10.57 10.38
C THR A 194 -28.89 -9.44 10.52
N SER A 195 -27.81 -9.74 11.25
CA SER A 195 -26.66 -8.85 11.44
C SER A 195 -25.48 -9.35 10.61
N PHE A 196 -24.72 -8.43 10.04
CA PHE A 196 -23.57 -8.72 9.19
C PHE A 196 -22.36 -7.93 9.66
N GLY A 197 -21.18 -8.55 9.60
CA GLY A 197 -19.93 -7.80 9.52
C GLY A 197 -19.61 -7.41 8.08
N ALA A 198 -18.66 -6.49 7.90
CA ALA A 198 -18.38 -5.86 6.62
C ALA A 198 -18.04 -6.84 5.49
N ASP A 199 -17.00 -7.66 5.71
CA ASP A 199 -16.53 -8.65 4.73
C ASP A 199 -17.56 -9.76 4.47
N GLU A 200 -18.33 -10.11 5.49
CA GLU A 200 -19.41 -11.10 5.38
C GLU A 200 -20.55 -10.62 4.49
N LEU A 201 -20.98 -9.37 4.66
CA LEU A 201 -22.00 -8.78 3.82
C LEU A 201 -21.56 -8.81 2.35
N ILE A 202 -20.35 -8.35 2.07
CA ILE A 202 -19.83 -8.30 0.69
C ILE A 202 -19.75 -9.69 0.06
N ARG A 203 -19.26 -10.70 0.78
CA ARG A 203 -19.20 -12.08 0.26
C ARG A 203 -20.60 -12.61 -0.09
N ARG A 204 -21.58 -12.42 0.79
CA ARG A 204 -22.96 -12.85 0.52
C ARG A 204 -23.57 -12.10 -0.67
N GLN A 205 -23.26 -10.81 -0.84
CA GLN A 205 -23.69 -10.06 -2.01
C GLN A 205 -23.05 -10.57 -3.30
N MET A 206 -21.77 -10.95 -3.26
CA MET A 206 -21.11 -11.56 -4.40
C MET A 206 -21.78 -12.88 -4.78
N ASP A 207 -22.13 -13.72 -3.81
CA ASP A 207 -22.86 -14.97 -4.05
C ASP A 207 -24.24 -14.70 -4.67
N SER A 208 -25.03 -13.80 -4.10
CA SER A 208 -26.34 -13.41 -4.64
C SER A 208 -26.24 -12.82 -6.05
N TYR A 209 -25.23 -11.97 -6.30
CA TYR A 209 -24.98 -11.37 -7.60
C TYR A 209 -24.58 -12.43 -8.64
N ALA A 210 -23.69 -13.35 -8.29
CA ALA A 210 -23.27 -14.45 -9.15
C ALA A 210 -24.47 -15.32 -9.57
N VAL A 211 -25.33 -15.71 -8.62
CA VAL A 211 -26.57 -16.46 -8.89
C VAL A 211 -27.50 -15.67 -9.82
N SER A 212 -27.72 -14.39 -9.55
CA SER A 212 -28.61 -13.55 -10.37
C SER A 212 -28.14 -13.37 -11.81
N MET A 213 -26.82 -13.45 -12.03
CA MET A 213 -26.17 -13.26 -13.33
C MET A 213 -25.76 -14.57 -14.00
N GLY A 214 -26.04 -15.73 -13.40
CA GLY A 214 -25.71 -17.05 -13.94
C GLY A 214 -24.21 -17.34 -14.03
N VAL A 215 -23.41 -16.83 -13.08
CA VAL A 215 -21.96 -17.09 -13.00
C VAL A 215 -21.70 -18.15 -11.95
N GLU A 216 -20.95 -19.20 -12.29
CA GLU A 216 -20.64 -20.30 -11.38
C GLU A 216 -19.60 -19.87 -10.33
N HIS A 217 -19.73 -20.38 -9.11
CA HIS A 217 -18.88 -19.96 -7.98
C HIS A 217 -17.38 -20.25 -8.23
N GLU A 218 -17.06 -21.32 -8.95
CA GLU A 218 -15.70 -21.72 -9.31
C GLU A 218 -15.01 -20.73 -10.28
N GLU A 219 -15.78 -19.95 -11.04
CA GLU A 219 -15.23 -19.03 -12.05
C GLU A 219 -14.56 -17.80 -11.42
N TRP A 220 -14.97 -17.41 -10.22
CA TRP A 220 -14.48 -16.18 -9.57
C TRP A 220 -13.89 -16.39 -8.17
N SER A 221 -14.00 -17.60 -7.62
CA SER A 221 -13.50 -17.93 -6.29
C SER A 221 -12.28 -18.87 -6.34
N GLY A 222 -11.70 -19.17 -5.17
CA GLY A 222 -10.70 -20.22 -5.00
C GLY A 222 -9.51 -20.13 -5.98
N PRO A 223 -9.19 -21.21 -6.74
CA PRO A 223 -8.10 -21.23 -7.71
C PRO A 223 -8.23 -20.19 -8.83
N SER A 224 -9.45 -19.88 -9.29
CA SER A 224 -9.66 -18.90 -10.35
C SER A 224 -9.30 -17.49 -9.89
N ALA A 225 -9.75 -17.11 -8.68
CA ALA A 225 -9.36 -15.85 -8.06
C ALA A 225 -7.83 -15.71 -7.94
N HIS A 226 -7.16 -16.78 -7.48
CA HIS A 226 -5.70 -16.81 -7.38
C HIS A 226 -5.05 -16.65 -8.76
N HIS A 227 -5.55 -17.35 -9.79
CA HIS A 227 -5.04 -17.24 -11.16
C HIS A 227 -5.12 -15.80 -11.68
N HIS A 228 -6.28 -15.13 -11.55
CA HIS A 228 -6.45 -13.76 -11.99
C HIS A 228 -5.51 -12.79 -11.26
N VAL A 229 -5.33 -12.95 -9.95
CA VAL A 229 -4.41 -12.11 -9.16
C VAL A 229 -2.95 -12.40 -9.52
N ALA A 230 -2.57 -13.68 -9.70
CA ALA A 230 -1.18 -14.09 -9.92
C ALA A 230 -0.67 -13.87 -11.35
N SER A 231 -1.58 -13.82 -12.33
CA SER A 231 -1.24 -13.63 -13.74
C SER A 231 -0.56 -12.29 -14.01
N PRO A 232 0.28 -12.13 -15.03
CA PRO A 232 0.77 -10.80 -15.42
C PRO A 232 -0.30 -9.86 -16.02
N GLY A 233 -1.39 -10.41 -16.58
CA GLY A 233 -2.46 -9.62 -17.19
C GLY A 233 -3.25 -8.80 -16.16
N PRO A 234 -3.84 -7.65 -16.55
CA PRO A 234 -4.65 -6.85 -15.64
C PRO A 234 -5.95 -7.56 -15.27
N LEU A 235 -6.51 -7.26 -14.09
CA LEU A 235 -7.90 -7.62 -13.82
C LEU A 235 -8.82 -6.82 -14.75
N PRO A 236 -9.92 -7.40 -15.22
CA PRO A 236 -10.94 -6.62 -15.91
C PRO A 236 -11.46 -5.52 -14.98
N LEU A 237 -11.73 -4.33 -15.55
CA LEU A 237 -12.43 -3.29 -14.80
C LEU A 237 -13.90 -3.73 -14.59
N PRO A 238 -14.52 -3.39 -13.45
CA PRO A 238 -15.93 -3.70 -13.23
C PRO A 238 -16.82 -3.13 -14.34
N ASP A 239 -17.62 -4.01 -14.93
CA ASP A 239 -18.51 -3.71 -16.03
C ASP A 239 -19.87 -4.39 -15.76
N PRO A 240 -20.98 -3.62 -15.69
CA PRO A 240 -22.32 -4.18 -15.50
C PRO A 240 -22.71 -5.24 -16.54
N GLU A 241 -22.16 -5.18 -17.75
CA GLU A 241 -22.43 -6.15 -18.82
C GLU A 241 -21.58 -7.42 -18.68
N LYS A 242 -20.54 -7.40 -17.83
CA LYS A 242 -19.61 -8.52 -17.63
C LYS A 242 -19.53 -8.88 -16.15
N PRO A 243 -20.48 -9.67 -15.61
CA PRO A 243 -20.60 -9.92 -14.17
C PRO A 243 -19.33 -10.52 -13.54
N LEU A 244 -18.61 -11.37 -14.27
CA LEU A 244 -17.34 -11.95 -13.80
C LEU A 244 -16.30 -10.88 -13.45
N SER A 245 -16.27 -9.75 -14.17
CA SER A 245 -15.31 -8.67 -13.92
C SER A 245 -15.48 -8.04 -12.54
N THR A 246 -16.72 -7.81 -12.14
CA THR A 246 -17.11 -7.28 -10.83
C THR A 246 -16.75 -8.28 -9.74
N LEU A 247 -17.08 -9.56 -9.92
CA LEU A 247 -16.82 -10.61 -8.93
C LEU A 247 -15.32 -10.81 -8.70
N VAL A 248 -14.52 -10.93 -9.76
CA VAL A 248 -13.06 -11.06 -9.68
C VAL A 248 -12.43 -9.82 -9.02
N THR A 249 -12.91 -8.62 -9.36
CA THR A 249 -12.42 -7.38 -8.74
C THR A 249 -12.73 -7.32 -7.26
N CYS A 250 -13.97 -7.64 -6.85
CA CYS A 250 -14.36 -7.69 -5.44
C CYS A 250 -13.54 -8.72 -4.66
N GLN A 251 -13.31 -9.90 -5.24
CA GLN A 251 -12.51 -10.96 -4.62
C GLN A 251 -11.05 -10.53 -4.44
N ALA A 252 -10.46 -9.85 -5.44
CA ALA A 252 -9.11 -9.31 -5.34
C ALA A 252 -9.00 -8.23 -4.25
N LEU A 253 -9.99 -7.32 -4.15
CA LEU A 253 -10.06 -6.32 -3.08
C LEU A 253 -10.16 -6.96 -1.69
N LEU A 254 -10.99 -8.01 -1.53
CA LEU A 254 -11.09 -8.78 -0.29
C LEU A 254 -9.76 -9.45 0.08
N GLN A 255 -8.96 -9.85 -0.91
CA GLN A 255 -7.70 -10.58 -0.69
C GLN A 255 -6.58 -9.68 -0.16
N TYR A 256 -6.46 -8.44 -0.64
CA TYR A 256 -5.30 -7.59 -0.31
C TYR A 256 -5.61 -6.11 0.00
N GLN A 257 -6.83 -5.62 -0.21
CA GLN A 257 -7.21 -4.24 0.16
C GLN A 257 -8.02 -4.10 1.43
N VAL A 258 -8.57 -5.18 1.97
CA VAL A 258 -9.32 -5.14 3.22
C VAL A 258 -8.42 -5.24 4.44
N HIS A 259 -8.63 -4.31 5.37
CA HIS A 259 -8.12 -4.41 6.72
C HIS A 259 -8.86 -5.50 7.49
N HIS A 260 -8.17 -6.53 7.97
CA HIS A 260 -8.86 -7.61 8.67
C HIS A 260 -9.53 -7.14 9.98
N TRP A 261 -10.78 -7.55 10.20
CA TRP A 261 -11.59 -7.12 11.37
C TRP A 261 -10.98 -7.49 12.73
N TYR A 262 -10.17 -8.55 12.82
CA TYR A 262 -9.53 -8.96 14.08
C TYR A 262 -8.29 -8.13 14.42
N HIS A 263 -7.83 -7.26 13.51
CA HIS A 263 -6.60 -6.47 13.59
C HIS A 263 -5.32 -7.28 13.71
N CYS A 264 -4.23 -6.83 13.09
CA CYS A 264 -2.92 -7.46 13.26
C CYS A 264 -2.07 -6.71 14.32
N LYS A 265 -0.96 -7.31 14.76
CA LYS A 265 -0.03 -6.66 15.70
C LYS A 265 0.42 -5.28 15.21
N SER A 266 0.55 -5.10 13.90
CA SER A 266 0.98 -3.83 13.31
C SER A 266 -0.02 -2.69 13.49
N CYS A 267 -1.30 -2.99 13.78
CA CYS A 267 -2.34 -1.99 14.06
C CYS A 267 -2.09 -1.26 15.39
N PHE A 268 -1.39 -1.90 16.32
CA PHE A 268 -1.24 -1.49 17.73
C PHE A 268 0.17 -0.99 18.01
N LYS A 269 0.56 0.12 17.35
CA LYS A 269 1.83 0.82 17.64
C LYS A 269 1.57 2.11 18.39
N THR A 270 2.46 2.44 19.32
CA THR A 270 2.50 3.76 19.96
C THR A 270 2.87 4.79 18.91
N THR A 271 1.95 5.72 18.66
CA THR A 271 2.15 6.84 17.74
C THR A 271 1.60 8.12 18.37
N LYS A 272 1.91 9.29 17.79
CA LYS A 272 1.29 10.56 18.21
C LYS A 272 -0.24 10.50 18.19
N ARG A 273 -0.83 9.76 17.24
CA ARG A 273 -2.29 9.59 17.10
C ARG A 273 -2.88 8.50 18.01
N THR A 274 -2.07 7.54 18.43
CA THR A 274 -2.46 6.41 19.30
C THR A 274 -1.42 6.20 20.40
N PRO A 275 -1.36 7.07 21.42
CA PRO A 275 -0.27 7.08 22.41
C PRO A 275 -0.21 5.80 23.26
N THR A 276 -1.35 5.16 23.49
CA THR A 276 -1.42 3.92 24.27
C THR A 276 -1.18 2.66 23.44
N GLY A 277 -1.20 2.78 22.11
CA GLY A 277 -1.15 1.63 21.20
C GLY A 277 -2.32 0.65 21.34
N LYS A 278 -3.38 0.97 22.08
CA LYS A 278 -4.53 0.06 22.32
C LYS A 278 -5.63 0.14 21.26
N VAL A 279 -5.61 1.21 20.47
CA VAL A 279 -6.57 1.48 19.38
C VAL A 279 -5.84 1.30 18.06
N CYS A 280 -6.53 0.77 17.06
CA CYS A 280 -6.03 0.63 15.70
C CYS A 280 -5.55 1.98 15.19
N ARG A 281 -4.25 2.10 14.89
CA ARG A 281 -3.65 3.35 14.41
C ARG A 281 -4.18 3.81 13.05
N MET A 282 -4.76 2.88 12.29
CA MET A 282 -5.42 3.15 11.02
C MET A 282 -6.88 3.57 11.22
N PHE A 283 -7.41 3.50 12.44
CA PHE A 283 -8.78 3.85 12.82
C PHE A 283 -9.83 3.11 11.97
N PHE A 284 -9.69 1.78 11.90
CA PHE A 284 -10.70 0.89 11.33
C PHE A 284 -11.57 0.29 12.44
N PRO A 285 -12.89 0.09 12.21
CA PRO A 285 -13.64 0.35 10.97
C PRO A 285 -13.83 1.85 10.65
N LYS A 286 -14.11 2.16 9.37
CA LYS A 286 -14.43 3.50 8.87
C LYS A 286 -15.93 3.72 8.79
N GLU A 287 -16.37 4.93 9.13
CA GLU A 287 -17.77 5.33 8.99
C GLU A 287 -18.19 5.35 7.52
N ILE A 288 -19.45 4.99 7.28
CA ILE A 288 -20.05 5.08 5.95
C ILE A 288 -20.26 6.54 5.53
N CYS A 289 -20.26 6.77 4.22
CA CYS A 289 -20.46 8.08 3.64
C CYS A 289 -21.23 7.93 2.32
N ASN A 290 -22.49 8.36 2.27
CA ASN A 290 -23.38 8.10 1.13
C ASN A 290 -22.94 8.82 -0.16
N LYS A 291 -22.14 9.87 -0.05
CA LYS A 291 -21.61 10.65 -1.19
C LYS A 291 -20.25 11.22 -0.84
N THR A 292 -19.39 11.40 -1.83
CA THR A 292 -18.15 12.12 -1.58
C THR A 292 -18.46 13.58 -1.30
N ALA A 293 -17.85 14.12 -0.24
CA ALA A 293 -18.13 15.46 0.21
C ALA A 293 -16.90 16.15 0.79
N TRP A 294 -16.97 17.47 0.84
CA TRP A 294 -16.04 18.29 1.61
C TRP A 294 -16.42 18.27 3.09
N SER A 295 -15.48 17.94 3.98
CA SER A 295 -15.70 17.89 5.43
C SER A 295 -15.53 19.24 6.11
N ALA A 296 -15.98 19.31 7.37
CA ALA A 296 -15.71 20.44 8.26
C ALA A 296 -14.20 20.64 8.52
N ASP A 297 -13.41 19.56 8.49
CA ASP A 297 -11.96 19.59 8.67
C ASP A 297 -11.18 19.95 7.38
N GLU A 298 -11.88 20.46 6.36
CA GLU A 298 -11.31 20.87 5.08
C GLU A 298 -10.64 19.75 4.28
N LYS A 299 -11.25 18.56 4.33
CA LYS A 299 -10.82 17.35 3.62
C LYS A 299 -11.89 16.79 2.71
N VAL A 300 -11.46 15.99 1.73
CA VAL A 300 -12.38 15.19 0.92
C VAL A 300 -12.67 13.88 1.65
N LEU A 301 -13.94 13.65 1.97
CA LEU A 301 -14.44 12.36 2.46
C LEU A 301 -15.00 11.60 1.28
N LEU A 302 -14.37 10.48 0.93
CA LEU A 302 -14.83 9.60 -0.15
C LEU A 302 -16.12 8.86 0.22
N ARG A 303 -17.00 8.69 -0.78
CA ARG A 303 -18.17 7.80 -0.66
C ARG A 303 -17.70 6.42 -0.20
N ARG A 304 -18.35 5.91 0.85
CA ARG A 304 -18.12 4.61 1.45
C ARG A 304 -19.45 3.96 1.76
N GLU A 305 -19.74 2.86 1.07
CA GLU A 305 -20.98 2.13 1.24
C GLU A 305 -20.90 1.11 2.37
N THR A 306 -22.06 0.63 2.80
CA THR A 306 -22.20 -0.47 3.75
C THR A 306 -21.40 -1.69 3.27
N GLY A 307 -20.74 -2.40 4.17
CA GLY A 307 -19.87 -3.53 3.81
C GLY A 307 -18.44 -3.12 3.43
N SER A 308 -18.19 -1.83 3.20
CA SER A 308 -16.86 -1.31 2.85
C SER A 308 -16.13 -0.69 4.06
N GLU A 309 -16.61 -0.86 5.28
CA GLU A 309 -16.09 -0.20 6.49
C GLU A 309 -14.62 -0.56 6.78
N TYR A 310 -14.18 -1.73 6.34
CA TYR A 310 -12.80 -2.21 6.49
C TYR A 310 -11.95 -2.12 5.21
N LEU A 311 -12.48 -1.57 4.11
CA LEU A 311 -11.77 -1.44 2.85
C LEU A 311 -10.82 -0.22 2.87
N ASN A 312 -9.56 -0.37 2.47
CA ASN A 312 -8.70 0.79 2.26
C ASN A 312 -9.19 1.63 1.06
N THR A 313 -8.88 2.92 1.06
CA THR A 313 -9.03 3.70 -0.17
C THR A 313 -8.09 3.12 -1.22
N TYR A 314 -8.60 2.91 -2.43
CA TYR A 314 -7.83 2.32 -3.52
C TYR A 314 -8.08 3.07 -4.82
N ILE A 315 -7.21 2.87 -5.80
CA ILE A 315 -7.35 3.38 -7.15
C ILE A 315 -7.78 2.20 -8.02
N PRO A 316 -8.98 2.22 -8.64
CA PRO A 316 -9.47 1.10 -9.46
C PRO A 316 -8.48 0.66 -10.55
N LEU A 317 -7.83 1.62 -11.23
CA LEU A 317 -6.83 1.32 -12.26
C LEU A 317 -5.57 0.64 -11.69
N VAL A 318 -5.07 1.11 -10.55
CA VAL A 318 -3.90 0.48 -9.89
C VAL A 318 -4.27 -0.90 -9.36
N ASN A 319 -5.50 -1.08 -8.85
CA ASN A 319 -6.01 -2.38 -8.44
C ASN A 319 -6.03 -3.37 -9.61
N SER A 320 -6.50 -2.93 -10.78
CA SER A 320 -6.56 -3.74 -12.00
C SER A 320 -5.17 -4.16 -12.48
N VAL A 321 -4.22 -3.22 -12.56
CA VAL A 321 -2.90 -3.46 -13.17
C VAL A 321 -1.93 -4.14 -12.20
N PHE A 322 -1.81 -3.65 -10.96
CA PHE A 322 -0.75 -4.07 -10.04
C PHE A 322 -1.21 -5.12 -9.00
N LYS A 323 -2.53 -5.22 -8.77
CA LYS A 323 -3.17 -6.32 -8.03
C LYS A 323 -2.59 -6.55 -6.64
N CYS A 324 -2.34 -5.44 -5.95
CA CYS A 324 -1.68 -5.44 -4.68
C CYS A 324 -2.25 -4.37 -3.75
N ASN A 325 -1.89 -4.47 -2.46
CA ASN A 325 -2.23 -3.44 -1.50
C ASN A 325 -1.59 -2.11 -1.90
N HIS A 326 -2.41 -1.07 -1.96
CA HIS A 326 -1.99 0.30 -2.20
C HIS A 326 -2.93 1.25 -1.48
N ASP A 327 -2.49 2.49 -1.27
CA ASP A 327 -3.30 3.53 -0.63
C ASP A 327 -3.07 4.84 -1.37
N VAL A 328 -4.11 5.66 -1.44
CA VAL A 328 -4.03 7.00 -2.02
C VAL A 328 -4.69 7.99 -1.08
N LYS A 329 -3.97 9.07 -0.82
CA LYS A 329 -4.46 10.18 -0.04
C LYS A 329 -4.10 11.50 -0.71
N PHE A 330 -5.15 12.24 -1.06
CA PHE A 330 -5.03 13.64 -1.41
C PHE A 330 -4.65 14.45 -0.16
N LEU A 331 -3.56 15.20 -0.24
CA LEU A 331 -3.00 15.90 0.92
C LEU A 331 -3.63 17.28 1.03
N THR A 332 -4.32 17.51 2.14
CA THR A 332 -4.84 18.82 2.51
C THR A 332 -3.75 19.63 3.22
N ALA A 333 -3.97 20.94 3.37
CA ALA A 333 -3.05 21.81 4.10
C ALA A 333 -2.73 21.31 5.54
N ALA A 334 -3.70 20.67 6.21
CA ALA A 334 -3.50 20.12 7.55
C ALA A 334 -2.61 18.86 7.58
N GLU A 335 -2.46 18.15 6.46
CA GLU A 335 -1.84 16.81 6.40
C GLU A 335 -0.59 16.77 5.52
N GLY A 336 -0.47 17.71 4.57
CA GLY A 336 0.64 17.83 3.64
C GLY A 336 2.00 17.91 4.35
N PRO A 337 2.21 18.86 5.28
CA PRO A 337 3.47 18.99 6.00
C PRO A 337 3.82 17.75 6.83
N GLU A 338 2.84 17.14 7.50
CA GLU A 338 3.05 15.90 8.28
C GLU A 338 3.50 14.75 7.35
N LYS A 339 2.87 14.63 6.18
CA LYS A 339 3.20 13.58 5.20
C LYS A 339 4.52 13.82 4.47
N ALA A 340 4.89 15.08 4.22
CA ALA A 340 6.21 15.44 3.74
C ALA A 340 7.29 15.04 4.75
N TYR A 341 7.13 15.42 6.03
CA TYR A 341 8.04 15.01 7.10
C TYR A 341 8.10 13.48 7.26
N TYR A 342 6.93 12.82 7.21
CA TYR A 342 6.84 11.36 7.27
C TYR A 342 7.60 10.68 6.14
N MET A 343 7.57 11.25 4.92
CA MET A 343 8.32 10.74 3.78
C MET A 343 9.82 10.87 3.99
N MET A 344 10.28 12.04 4.45
CA MET A 344 11.70 12.25 4.78
C MET A 344 12.18 11.29 5.86
N LYS A 345 11.33 10.97 6.84
CA LYS A 345 11.69 9.96 7.85
C LYS A 345 12.01 8.60 7.24
N TYR A 346 11.35 8.21 6.15
CA TYR A 346 11.58 6.90 5.53
C TYR A 346 12.93 6.78 4.85
N THR A 347 13.54 7.89 4.43
CA THR A 347 14.89 7.87 3.87
C THR A 347 15.95 7.54 4.91
N THR A 348 15.63 7.76 6.20
CA THR A 348 16.54 7.53 7.33
C THR A 348 15.99 6.50 8.32
N LYS A 349 14.95 5.74 7.95
CA LYS A 349 14.30 4.80 8.85
C LYS A 349 15.04 3.47 8.84
N ASP A 350 15.46 3.04 10.03
CA ASP A 350 15.99 1.69 10.24
C ASP A 350 14.96 0.65 9.79
N GLN A 351 15.42 -0.29 8.97
CA GLN A 351 14.56 -1.32 8.38
C GLN A 351 14.29 -2.42 9.38
N ASN A 352 15.35 -3.08 9.87
CA ASN A 352 15.30 -4.09 10.92
C ASN A 352 16.27 -3.75 12.06
N SER A 353 15.98 -4.28 13.25
CA SER A 353 16.98 -4.36 14.32
C SER A 353 18.10 -5.28 13.87
N VAL A 354 19.34 -4.86 14.06
CA VAL A 354 20.52 -5.71 13.81
C VAL A 354 20.46 -6.95 14.69
N GLU A 355 20.54 -8.14 14.07
CA GLU A 355 20.44 -9.44 14.74
C GLU A 355 21.56 -9.65 15.78
N ASN A 356 22.79 -9.23 15.48
CA ASN A 356 23.94 -9.34 16.37
C ASN A 356 24.65 -7.99 16.58
N PRO A 357 24.10 -7.11 17.44
CA PRO A 357 24.69 -5.79 17.68
C PRO A 357 26.08 -5.90 18.34
N LEU A 358 26.32 -6.94 19.14
CA LEU A 358 27.62 -7.15 19.81
C LEU A 358 28.75 -7.39 18.81
N ALA A 359 28.51 -8.18 17.75
CA ALA A 359 29.49 -8.39 16.69
C ALA A 359 29.85 -7.08 15.98
N ILE A 360 28.86 -6.21 15.74
CA ILE A 360 29.11 -4.89 15.15
C ILE A 360 29.88 -3.99 16.12
N HIS A 361 29.55 -4.03 17.41
CA HIS A 361 30.27 -3.25 18.44
C HIS A 361 31.75 -3.65 18.53
N LEU A 362 32.04 -4.95 18.54
CA LEU A 362 33.41 -5.47 18.54
C LEU A 362 34.16 -5.04 17.28
N HIS A 363 33.55 -5.22 16.10
CA HIS A 363 34.16 -4.80 14.84
C HIS A 363 34.41 -3.28 14.79
N ALA A 364 33.45 -2.47 15.24
CA ALA A 364 33.58 -1.02 15.29
C ALA A 364 34.71 -0.58 16.22
N TYR A 365 34.87 -1.26 17.36
CA TYR A 365 35.96 -1.02 18.30
C TYR A 365 37.32 -1.40 17.70
N ASP A 366 37.44 -2.58 17.10
CA ASP A 366 38.68 -3.03 16.47
C ASP A 366 39.10 -2.09 15.33
N LYS A 367 38.15 -1.69 14.49
CA LYS A 367 38.37 -0.70 13.42
C LYS A 367 38.78 0.67 13.98
N ALA A 368 38.16 1.11 15.06
CA ALA A 368 38.51 2.38 15.70
C ALA A 368 39.92 2.33 16.31
N ARG A 369 40.32 1.23 16.94
CA ARG A 369 41.67 1.03 17.48
C ARG A 369 42.76 1.16 16.42
N LEU A 370 42.53 0.65 15.21
CA LEU A 370 43.47 0.79 14.10
C LEU A 370 43.72 2.26 13.72
N ARG A 371 42.70 3.12 13.83
CA ARG A 371 42.78 4.57 13.53
C ARG A 371 43.37 5.40 14.67
N VAL A 372 43.36 4.86 15.89
CA VAL A 372 43.96 5.50 17.06
C VAL A 372 45.50 5.46 17.01
N ALA A 373 46.08 4.49 16.29
CA ALA A 373 47.52 4.40 16.10
C ALA A 373 48.15 5.66 15.46
N ASP A 374 47.37 6.41 14.67
CA ASP A 374 47.82 7.64 13.99
C ASP A 374 47.78 8.90 14.88
N CYS A 375 47.37 8.78 16.14
CA CYS A 375 47.08 9.92 17.02
C CYS A 375 48.28 10.46 17.81
N GLY A 376 49.45 9.82 17.70
CA GLY A 376 50.61 10.14 18.55
C GLY A 376 50.33 9.94 20.05
N ASN A 377 50.98 10.73 20.91
CA ASN A 377 50.90 10.60 22.38
C ASN A 377 49.71 11.34 23.03
N ASP A 378 48.77 11.92 22.26
CA ASP A 378 47.59 12.59 22.83
C ASP A 378 46.45 11.58 23.10
N ALA A 379 46.39 11.10 24.33
CA ALA A 379 45.38 10.15 24.79
C ALA A 379 43.93 10.69 24.68
N VAL A 380 43.73 12.00 24.82
CA VAL A 380 42.39 12.61 24.75
C VAL A 380 41.91 12.69 23.30
N ALA A 381 42.78 13.12 22.38
CA ALA A 381 42.46 13.14 20.96
C ALA A 381 42.28 11.72 20.39
N ALA A 382 43.09 10.76 20.84
CA ALA A 382 42.94 9.33 20.56
C ALA A 382 41.56 8.81 21.02
N GLY A 383 41.19 9.07 22.27
CA GLY A 383 39.89 8.68 22.83
C GLY A 383 38.72 9.28 22.06
N ARG A 384 38.78 10.59 21.74
CA ARG A 384 37.72 11.27 20.97
C ARG A 384 37.56 10.67 19.56
N ARG A 385 38.67 10.44 18.85
CA ARG A 385 38.63 9.83 17.51
C ARG A 385 38.12 8.40 17.53
N CYS A 386 38.48 7.62 18.55
CA CYS A 386 37.95 6.27 18.76
C CYS A 386 36.42 6.29 18.88
N VAL A 387 35.90 7.09 19.82
CA VAL A 387 34.46 7.24 20.06
C VAL A 387 33.75 7.73 18.81
N GLN A 388 34.26 8.75 18.13
CA GLN A 388 33.67 9.27 16.90
C GLN A 388 33.62 8.21 15.79
N SER A 389 34.71 7.46 15.58
CA SER A 389 34.76 6.38 14.58
C SER A 389 33.80 5.24 14.90
N MET A 390 33.66 4.88 16.18
CA MET A 390 32.68 3.91 16.64
C MET A 390 31.26 4.43 16.40
N CYS A 391 30.93 5.64 16.85
CA CYS A 391 29.63 6.26 16.62
C CYS A 391 29.25 6.26 15.13
N CYS A 392 30.16 6.66 14.24
CA CYS A 392 29.91 6.63 12.79
C CYS A 392 29.72 5.20 12.25
N SER A 393 30.51 4.23 12.71
CA SER A 393 30.38 2.84 12.24
C SER A 393 29.07 2.20 12.70
N LEU A 394 28.68 2.47 13.94
CA LEU A 394 27.45 1.96 14.54
C LEU A 394 26.20 2.65 14.00
N SER A 395 26.28 3.94 13.64
CA SER A 395 25.16 4.66 13.01
C SER A 395 24.91 4.26 11.56
N ASN A 396 25.90 3.68 10.89
CA ASN A 396 25.80 3.29 9.48
C ASN A 396 25.39 1.83 9.28
N ALA A 397 25.48 1.00 10.31
CA ALA A 397 25.12 -0.40 10.22
C ALA A 397 23.60 -0.55 10.15
N GLN A 398 23.11 -1.15 9.07
CA GLN A 398 21.68 -1.45 8.90
C GLN A 398 21.52 -2.89 8.47
N GLU A 399 20.53 -3.55 9.06
CA GLU A 399 20.02 -4.82 8.57
C GLU A 399 18.80 -4.57 7.70
N ILE A 400 18.83 -5.09 6.48
CA ILE A 400 17.79 -4.92 5.48
C ILE A 400 17.36 -6.27 4.91
N SER A 401 16.15 -6.36 4.37
CA SER A 401 15.71 -7.59 3.71
C SER A 401 16.54 -7.87 2.45
N ALA A 402 16.66 -9.15 2.09
CA ALA A 402 17.40 -9.54 0.90
C ALA A 402 16.86 -8.89 -0.41
N PRO A 403 15.53 -8.75 -0.63
CA PRO A 403 15.01 -7.99 -1.77
C PRO A 403 15.42 -6.51 -1.75
N LEU A 404 15.46 -5.87 -0.57
CA LEU A 404 15.87 -4.47 -0.49
C LEU A 404 17.38 -4.32 -0.76
N ALA A 405 18.20 -5.25 -0.27
CA ALA A 405 19.62 -5.30 -0.60
C ALA A 405 19.85 -5.48 -2.10
N ALA A 406 19.11 -6.38 -2.75
CA ALA A 406 19.18 -6.57 -4.19
C ALA A 406 18.79 -5.29 -4.95
N LEU A 407 17.73 -4.59 -4.51
CA LEU A 407 17.33 -3.31 -5.11
C LEU A 407 18.43 -2.24 -4.99
N TYR A 408 19.10 -2.17 -3.83
CA TYR A 408 20.25 -1.28 -3.63
C TYR A 408 21.39 -1.60 -4.59
N ILE A 409 21.72 -2.88 -4.78
CA ILE A 409 22.80 -3.30 -5.68
C ILE A 409 22.45 -2.99 -7.13
N GLU A 410 21.22 -3.26 -7.55
CA GLU A 410 20.80 -3.05 -8.95
C GLU A 410 20.65 -1.58 -9.33
N ARG A 411 20.18 -0.72 -8.41
CA ARG A 411 19.86 0.69 -8.71
C ARG A 411 20.83 1.69 -8.08
N GLY A 412 21.66 1.27 -7.14
CA GLY A 412 22.42 2.16 -6.26
C GLY A 412 21.60 2.88 -5.19
N SER A 413 20.26 2.80 -5.22
CA SER A 413 19.37 3.51 -4.31
C SER A 413 17.98 2.87 -4.22
N PRO A 414 17.28 2.95 -3.07
CA PRO A 414 15.89 2.51 -2.91
C PRO A 414 14.90 3.64 -3.24
N PHE A 415 15.40 4.82 -3.65
CA PHE A 415 14.60 6.00 -3.94
C PHE A 415 14.25 6.10 -5.43
N TYR A 416 13.09 6.69 -5.73
CA TYR A 416 12.73 7.10 -7.08
C TYR A 416 12.36 8.57 -7.03
N GLU A 417 13.07 9.40 -7.78
CA GLU A 417 12.97 10.85 -7.68
C GLU A 417 13.02 11.50 -9.05
N SER A 418 12.35 12.65 -9.17
CA SER A 418 12.43 13.55 -10.32
C SER A 418 13.31 14.76 -10.06
N VAL A 419 13.98 14.81 -8.90
CA VAL A 419 14.75 15.96 -8.44
C VAL A 419 16.07 15.48 -7.88
N GLU A 420 17.12 16.27 -8.07
CA GLU A 420 18.42 16.02 -7.44
C GLU A 420 18.42 16.59 -6.03
N PHE A 421 18.78 15.77 -5.05
CA PHE A 421 18.97 16.22 -3.68
C PHE A 421 20.29 17.00 -3.57
N VAL A 422 20.22 18.19 -2.95
CA VAL A 422 21.39 19.01 -2.65
C VAL A 422 21.65 19.04 -1.15
N ASN A 423 22.93 19.06 -0.77
CA ASN A 423 23.32 19.22 0.62
C ASN A 423 22.98 20.63 1.10
N VAL A 424 22.06 20.73 2.06
CA VAL A 424 21.79 21.98 2.76
C VAL A 424 22.67 22.02 4.00
N HIS A 425 23.72 22.84 3.96
CA HIS A 425 24.53 23.11 5.15
C HIS A 425 23.75 24.05 6.06
N VAL A 426 23.02 23.49 7.03
CA VAL A 426 22.17 24.24 7.96
C VAL A 426 22.99 25.01 9.02
N TRP A 427 24.32 24.87 8.99
CA TRP A 427 25.25 25.56 9.89
C TRP A 427 26.43 26.09 9.07
N SER A 428 26.51 27.42 8.96
CA SER A 428 27.66 28.18 8.46
C SER A 428 28.33 28.91 9.63
#